data_AF-A0A5N3UYU7-F1
#
_entry.id   AF-A0A5N3UYU7-F1
#
_cell.length_a   1.000
_cell.length_b   1.000
_cell.length_c   1.000
_cell.angle_alpha   90.00
_cell.angle_beta   90.00
_cell.angle_gamma   90.00
#
_symmetry.space_group_name_H-M   'P 1'
#
loop_
_entity.id
_entity.type
_entity.pdbx_description
1 polymer ?
#
loop_
_entity_poly.entity_id
_entity_poly.type
_entity_poly.pdbx_seq_one_letter_code
_entity_poly.pdbx_strand_id
1 'polypeptide(L)'
;MIYSKGTSNLPHECWIQSFLQGSVVIMALKSLVLLSVLVLVLLLLVLVQPSLGKESAAAKFRRQHMDAGSSSSGNSNYCNQMMKRRRMTHGRCKPVNTFVHESLDNVKAVCSQKNITCKNGQPNCYQSNSTMNITDCRETGSSKYPNCAYKTSQKQKYITVACEGNPYVPVHFDGSVFLPATPQPSLPAPHKHRLLWLEGNNSS
;
A
#
# COMPACT_ATOMS: atom_id res chain seq x y z
N MET A 1 -16.20 -102.46 -4.54
CA MET A 1 -15.65 -102.02 -3.23
C MET A 1 -14.51 -101.06 -3.56
N ILE A 2 -14.42 -99.83 -3.08
CA ILE A 2 -14.69 -99.30 -1.74
C ILE A 2 -15.10 -97.82 -1.86
N TYR A 3 -16.13 -97.42 -1.11
CA TYR A 3 -16.42 -96.03 -0.77
C TYR A 3 -15.36 -95.54 0.23
N SER A 4 -14.73 -94.40 -0.01
CA SER A 4 -14.07 -93.64 1.05
C SER A 4 -14.55 -92.20 1.04
N LYS A 5 -15.35 -91.87 2.08
CA LYS A 5 -15.68 -90.51 2.48
C LYS A 5 -14.38 -89.82 2.91
N GLY A 6 -13.97 -88.79 2.16
CA GLY A 6 -12.94 -87.86 2.57
C GLY A 6 -13.59 -86.59 3.13
N THR A 7 -13.59 -86.44 4.45
CA THR A 7 -13.87 -85.18 5.15
C THR A 7 -12.75 -84.19 4.83
N SER A 8 -12.99 -83.20 3.97
CA SER A 8 -12.05 -82.10 3.74
C SER A 8 -12.18 -81.06 4.86
N ASN A 9 -11.23 -81.11 5.79
CA ASN A 9 -10.91 -80.00 6.69
C ASN A 9 -10.64 -78.74 5.86
N LEU A 10 -11.28 -77.62 6.20
CA LEU A 10 -10.93 -76.31 5.63
C LEU A 10 -9.48 -75.96 6.01
N PRO A 11 -8.62 -75.57 5.04
CA PRO A 11 -7.21 -75.36 5.30
C PRO A 11 -6.94 -74.00 5.96
N HIS A 12 -6.06 -74.01 6.97
CA HIS A 12 -5.48 -72.85 7.65
C HIS A 12 -4.96 -71.74 6.70
N GLU A 13 -4.62 -72.10 5.46
CA GLU A 13 -4.19 -71.21 4.37
C GLU A 13 -5.21 -70.11 4.03
N CYS A 14 -6.51 -70.37 4.19
CA CYS A 14 -7.58 -69.39 3.89
C CYS A 14 -7.61 -68.23 4.89
N TRP A 15 -7.20 -68.48 6.14
CA TRP A 15 -7.13 -67.45 7.18
C TRP A 15 -5.95 -66.50 6.93
N ILE A 16 -4.76 -67.03 6.58
CA ILE A 16 -3.56 -66.23 6.33
C ILE A 16 -3.77 -65.24 5.18
N GLN A 17 -4.36 -65.70 4.06
CA GLN A 17 -4.69 -64.83 2.93
C GLN A 17 -5.69 -63.74 3.35
N SER A 18 -6.72 -64.08 4.14
CA SER A 18 -7.70 -63.10 4.63
C SER A 18 -7.07 -62.05 5.56
N PHE A 19 -6.14 -62.43 6.43
CA PHE A 19 -5.40 -61.52 7.31
C PHE A 19 -4.42 -60.61 6.53
N LEU A 20 -3.73 -61.14 5.51
CA LEU A 20 -2.85 -60.36 4.64
C LEU A 20 -3.64 -59.39 3.76
N GLN A 21 -4.75 -59.83 3.15
CA GLN A 21 -5.68 -58.95 2.43
C GLN A 21 -6.22 -57.84 3.34
N GLY A 22 -6.66 -58.18 4.55
CA GLY A 22 -7.14 -57.22 5.55
C GLY A 22 -6.06 -56.20 5.93
N SER A 23 -4.82 -56.65 6.14
CA SER A 23 -3.69 -55.76 6.45
C SER A 23 -3.35 -54.83 5.29
N VAL A 24 -3.37 -55.31 4.04
CA VAL A 24 -3.16 -54.50 2.83
C VAL A 24 -4.28 -53.48 2.65
N VAL A 25 -5.54 -53.88 2.87
CA VAL A 25 -6.70 -52.98 2.80
C VAL A 25 -6.60 -51.90 3.88
N ILE A 26 -6.23 -52.24 5.11
CA ILE A 26 -6.02 -51.27 6.22
C ILE A 26 -4.88 -50.31 5.90
N MET A 27 -3.76 -50.80 5.33
CA MET A 27 -2.64 -49.96 4.91
C MET A 27 -3.04 -49.00 3.77
N ALA A 28 -3.80 -49.48 2.79
CA ALA A 28 -4.32 -48.65 1.70
C ALA A 28 -5.31 -47.59 2.21
N LEU A 29 -6.23 -47.95 3.10
CA LEU A 29 -7.16 -47.02 3.75
C LEU A 29 -6.42 -45.93 4.54
N LYS A 30 -5.41 -46.30 5.35
CA LYS A 30 -4.57 -45.33 6.06
C LYS A 30 -3.83 -44.40 5.10
N SER A 31 -3.28 -44.95 4.00
CA SER A 31 -2.60 -44.16 2.98
C SER A 31 -3.55 -43.18 2.28
N LEU A 32 -4.74 -43.63 1.89
CA LEU A 32 -5.79 -42.80 1.28
C LEU A 32 -6.27 -41.69 2.21
N VAL A 33 -6.45 -41.98 3.50
CA VAL A 33 -6.81 -40.98 4.52
C VAL A 33 -5.66 -39.99 4.73
N LEU A 34 -4.42 -40.45 4.80
CA LEU A 34 -3.25 -39.57 4.91
C LEU A 34 -3.11 -38.67 3.67
N LEU A 35 -3.33 -39.22 2.47
CA LEU A 35 -3.34 -38.46 1.22
C LEU A 35 -4.50 -37.45 1.20
N SER A 36 -5.70 -37.82 1.63
CA SER A 36 -6.85 -36.91 1.65
C SER A 36 -6.64 -35.78 2.67
N VAL A 37 -6.09 -36.08 3.85
CA VAL A 37 -5.74 -35.09 4.87
C VAL A 37 -4.63 -34.18 4.35
N LEU A 38 -3.61 -34.71 3.69
CA LEU A 38 -2.53 -33.91 3.09
C LEU A 38 -3.08 -32.97 2.01
N VAL A 39 -3.93 -33.47 1.11
CA VAL A 39 -4.57 -32.64 0.07
C VAL A 39 -5.46 -31.57 0.68
N LEU A 40 -6.22 -31.88 1.73
CA LEU A 40 -7.05 -30.91 2.45
C LEU A 40 -6.20 -29.83 3.12
N VAL A 41 -5.09 -30.21 3.78
CA VAL A 41 -4.13 -29.25 4.37
C VAL A 41 -3.53 -28.36 3.29
N LEU A 42 -3.11 -28.91 2.14
CA LEU A 42 -2.59 -28.12 1.03
C LEU A 42 -3.64 -27.16 0.44
N LEU A 43 -4.90 -27.60 0.30
CA LEU A 43 -6.01 -26.74 -0.14
C LEU A 43 -6.26 -25.60 0.85
N LEU A 44 -6.24 -25.88 2.16
CA LEU A 44 -6.37 -24.87 3.21
C LEU A 44 -5.19 -23.88 3.19
N LEU A 45 -3.95 -24.35 2.93
CA LEU A 45 -2.78 -23.48 2.79
C LEU A 45 -2.86 -22.59 1.53
N VAL A 46 -3.47 -23.06 0.44
CA VAL A 46 -3.71 -22.25 -0.76
C VAL A 46 -4.86 -21.26 -0.56
N LEU A 47 -5.87 -21.58 0.26
CA LEU A 47 -6.95 -20.67 0.63
C LEU A 47 -6.46 -19.56 1.57
N VAL A 48 -5.49 -19.86 2.44
CA VAL A 48 -4.76 -18.89 3.26
C VAL A 48 -3.60 -18.35 2.42
N GLN A 49 -3.87 -17.69 1.29
CA GLN A 49 -2.86 -16.78 0.75
C GLN A 49 -2.85 -15.55 1.68
N PRO A 50 -1.76 -15.26 2.42
CA PRO A 50 -1.50 -13.87 2.75
C PRO A 50 -1.40 -13.17 1.41
N SER A 51 -2.02 -12.00 1.25
CA SER A 51 -1.89 -11.16 0.06
C SER A 51 -0.40 -10.86 -0.20
N LEU A 52 0.28 -11.77 -0.88
CA LEU A 52 1.71 -11.75 -1.09
C LEU A 52 1.95 -10.80 -2.25
N GLY A 53 2.18 -9.53 -1.94
CA GLY A 53 2.96 -8.66 -2.84
C GLY A 53 2.46 -7.25 -3.09
N LYS A 54 1.30 -6.80 -2.57
CA LYS A 54 0.86 -5.41 -2.78
C LYS A 54 0.84 -4.61 -1.48
N GLU A 55 1.75 -3.64 -1.37
CA GLU A 55 1.75 -2.65 -0.31
C GLU A 55 0.42 -1.87 -0.35
N SER A 56 -0.30 -1.82 0.78
CA SER A 56 -1.53 -1.03 0.89
C SER A 56 -1.25 0.47 0.73
N ALA A 57 -2.25 1.24 0.31
CA ALA A 57 -2.08 2.69 0.12
C ALA A 57 -1.66 3.40 1.42
N ALA A 58 -2.23 3.00 2.57
CA ALA A 58 -1.83 3.50 3.89
C ALA A 58 -0.39 3.12 4.27
N ALA A 59 0.04 1.89 3.98
CA ALA A 59 1.42 1.46 4.21
C ALA A 59 2.41 2.26 3.33
N LYS A 60 2.05 2.48 2.06
CA LYS A 60 2.80 3.32 1.12
C LYS A 60 2.90 4.77 1.60
N PHE A 61 1.80 5.36 2.09
CA PHE A 61 1.81 6.70 2.67
C PHE A 61 2.80 6.77 3.83
N ARG A 62 2.71 5.83 4.79
CA ARG A 62 3.64 5.78 5.94
C ARG A 62 5.09 5.70 5.49
N ARG A 63 5.41 4.82 4.55
CA ARG A 63 6.77 4.66 4.02
C ARG A 63 7.27 5.93 3.34
N GLN A 64 6.45 6.59 2.54
CA GLN A 64 6.88 7.74 1.73
C GLN A 64 6.86 9.06 2.50
N HIS A 65 5.99 9.22 3.50
CA HIS A 65 5.68 10.53 4.07
C HIS A 65 5.83 10.64 5.59
N MET A 66 5.97 9.55 6.34
CA MET A 66 6.11 9.63 7.80
C MET A 66 7.54 9.44 8.26
N ASP A 67 8.05 10.30 9.14
CA ASP A 67 9.34 10.14 9.83
C ASP A 67 9.25 10.65 11.27
N ALA A 68 8.42 9.95 12.06
CA ALA A 68 8.15 10.30 13.46
C ALA A 68 9.42 10.19 14.32
N GLY A 69 9.66 11.20 15.18
CA GLY A 69 10.74 11.17 16.16
C GLY A 69 12.14 11.50 15.63
N SER A 70 12.26 11.93 14.37
CA SER A 70 13.48 12.48 13.79
C SER A 70 13.21 13.88 13.24
N SER A 71 14.24 14.74 13.22
CA SER A 71 14.18 16.01 12.49
C SER A 71 15.31 16.05 11.48
N SER A 72 15.13 16.73 10.35
CA SER A 72 16.22 17.01 9.42
C SER A 72 17.13 18.14 9.89
N SER A 73 16.99 18.64 11.13
CA SER A 73 17.61 19.88 11.58
C SER A 73 19.13 19.78 11.48
N GLY A 74 19.73 20.73 10.76
CA GLY A 74 21.18 20.75 10.48
C GLY A 74 21.71 19.67 9.54
N ASN A 75 20.87 18.74 9.04
CA ASN A 75 21.28 17.66 8.17
C ASN A 75 20.87 17.91 6.71
N SER A 76 21.74 18.59 5.96
CA SER A 76 21.53 18.85 4.52
C SER A 76 21.42 17.56 3.69
N ASN A 77 21.98 16.44 4.17
CA ASN A 77 22.00 15.14 3.50
C ASN A 77 20.78 14.26 3.83
N TYR A 78 19.87 14.72 4.71
CA TYR A 78 18.69 13.97 5.15
C TYR A 78 17.89 13.42 3.97
N CYS A 79 17.56 14.24 2.97
CA CYS A 79 16.75 13.79 1.84
C CYS A 79 17.45 12.73 0.98
N ASN A 80 18.77 12.83 0.74
CA ASN A 80 19.49 11.81 -0.02
C ASN A 80 19.40 10.43 0.67
N GLN A 81 19.57 10.41 1.99
CA GLN A 81 19.51 9.19 2.78
C GLN A 81 18.08 8.64 2.83
N MET A 82 17.10 9.51 3.14
CA MET A 82 15.73 9.09 3.36
C MET A 82 15.02 8.69 2.07
N MET A 83 15.23 9.40 0.96
CA MET A 83 14.67 9.00 -0.33
C MET A 83 15.16 7.61 -0.74
N LYS A 84 16.43 7.29 -0.49
CA LYS A 84 17.01 5.96 -0.72
C LYS A 84 16.45 4.91 0.25
N ARG A 85 16.50 5.18 1.56
CA ARG A 85 16.03 4.27 2.63
C ARG A 85 14.55 3.90 2.45
N ARG A 86 13.74 4.84 1.98
CA ARG A 86 12.30 4.64 1.75
C ARG A 86 11.97 4.09 0.36
N ARG A 87 12.97 3.66 -0.41
CA ARG A 87 12.83 3.07 -1.75
C ARG A 87 12.10 3.99 -2.73
N MET A 88 12.38 5.29 -2.67
CA MET A 88 11.85 6.29 -3.61
C MET A 88 12.84 6.67 -4.71
N THR A 89 14.04 6.06 -4.71
CA THR A 89 15.08 6.21 -5.73
C THR A 89 15.30 4.92 -6.54
N HIS A 90 14.42 3.92 -6.39
CA HIS A 90 14.54 2.64 -7.09
C HIS A 90 13.95 2.76 -8.51
N GLY A 91 14.72 2.41 -9.54
CA GLY A 91 14.34 2.52 -10.95
C GLY A 91 14.30 3.95 -11.51
N ARG A 92 14.04 4.95 -10.67
CA ARG A 92 14.10 6.38 -11.03
C ARG A 92 14.24 7.24 -9.77
N CYS A 93 14.67 8.48 -9.94
CA CYS A 93 14.62 9.49 -8.87
C CYS A 93 13.20 10.05 -8.77
N LYS A 94 12.54 9.91 -7.62
CA LYS A 94 11.26 10.61 -7.38
C LYS A 94 11.54 12.11 -7.24
N PRO A 95 10.98 13.00 -8.09
CA PRO A 95 11.43 14.40 -8.15
C PRO A 95 11.15 15.22 -6.89
N VAL A 96 10.01 14.98 -6.24
CA VAL A 96 9.58 15.71 -5.04
C VAL A 96 8.98 14.75 -4.04
N ASN A 97 9.28 14.95 -2.76
CA ASN A 97 8.64 14.26 -1.64
C ASN A 97 8.64 15.15 -0.40
N THR A 98 7.71 14.92 0.51
CA THR A 98 7.69 15.58 1.82
C THR A 98 7.62 14.51 2.91
N PHE A 99 8.47 14.63 3.93
CA PHE A 99 8.40 13.86 5.17
C PHE A 99 7.77 14.69 6.27
N VAL A 100 6.90 14.08 7.07
CA VAL A 100 6.21 14.68 8.22
C VAL A 100 6.82 14.11 9.49
N HIS A 101 7.25 15.01 10.37
CA HIS A 101 7.98 14.71 11.61
C HIS A 101 7.07 14.72 12.85
N GLU A 102 5.83 14.27 12.66
CA GLU A 102 4.81 14.16 13.71
C GLU A 102 4.52 12.70 14.03
N SER A 103 3.81 12.44 15.13
CA SER A 103 3.30 11.11 15.42
C SER A 103 2.32 10.65 14.33
N LEU A 104 2.24 9.33 14.11
CA LEU A 104 1.28 8.79 13.15
C LEU A 104 -0.16 9.12 13.52
N ASP A 105 -0.48 9.17 14.81
CA ASP A 105 -1.82 9.47 15.29
C ASP A 105 -2.20 10.94 15.05
N ASN A 106 -1.25 11.88 15.21
CA ASN A 106 -1.47 13.29 14.86
C ASN A 106 -1.76 13.45 13.35
N VAL A 107 -1.04 12.72 12.50
CA VAL A 107 -1.27 12.78 11.04
C VAL A 107 -2.57 12.08 10.63
N LYS A 108 -2.94 10.98 11.30
CA LYS A 108 -4.26 10.35 11.09
C LYS A 108 -5.41 11.26 11.50
N ALA A 109 -5.26 11.99 12.61
CA ALA A 109 -6.27 12.95 13.08
C ALA A 109 -6.55 14.07 12.06
N VAL A 110 -5.67 14.31 11.08
CA VAL A 110 -5.95 15.25 9.98
C VAL A 110 -7.16 14.82 9.16
N CYS A 111 -7.43 13.52 9.03
CA CYS A 111 -8.57 13.00 8.26
C CYS A 111 -9.96 13.39 8.81
N SER A 112 -10.01 14.00 10.00
CA SER A 112 -11.24 14.53 10.61
C SER A 112 -11.16 16.04 10.87
N GLN A 113 -10.24 16.74 10.21
CA GLN A 113 -10.05 18.20 10.34
C GLN A 113 -10.72 18.92 9.15
N LYS A 114 -10.16 20.04 8.70
CA LYS A 114 -10.76 20.87 7.66
C LYS A 114 -10.80 20.15 6.31
N ASN A 115 -11.98 19.69 5.90
CA ASN A 115 -12.19 19.12 4.57
C ASN A 115 -11.99 20.19 3.48
N ILE A 116 -11.19 19.84 2.45
CA ILE A 116 -10.93 20.69 1.30
C ILE A 116 -10.88 19.83 0.03
N THR A 117 -11.10 20.45 -1.13
CA THR A 117 -10.93 19.78 -2.41
C THR A 117 -9.45 19.49 -2.67
N CYS A 118 -9.13 18.23 -2.99
CA CYS A 118 -7.79 17.82 -3.41
C CYS A 118 -7.36 18.56 -4.69
N LYS A 119 -6.06 18.60 -4.99
CA LYS A 119 -5.55 19.16 -6.27
C LYS A 119 -6.09 18.45 -7.51
N ASN A 120 -6.48 17.18 -7.38
CA ASN A 120 -7.09 16.39 -8.45
C ASN A 120 -8.64 16.52 -8.50
N GLY A 121 -9.24 17.40 -7.69
CA GLY A 121 -10.68 17.63 -7.64
C GLY A 121 -11.48 16.70 -6.72
N GLN A 122 -10.85 15.70 -6.10
CA GLN A 122 -11.58 14.79 -5.20
C GLN A 122 -11.91 15.44 -3.85
N PRO A 123 -13.05 15.07 -3.21
CA PRO A 123 -13.52 15.67 -1.96
C PRO A 123 -12.95 15.00 -0.70
N ASN A 124 -11.97 14.10 -0.82
CA ASN A 124 -11.42 13.33 0.30
C ASN A 124 -10.10 13.88 0.86
N CYS A 125 -9.79 15.15 0.60
CA CYS A 125 -8.62 15.80 1.19
C CYS A 125 -8.98 16.58 2.46
N TYR A 126 -8.04 16.58 3.39
CA TYR A 126 -8.16 17.27 4.66
C TYR A 126 -6.89 18.04 4.94
N GLN A 127 -7.05 19.29 5.35
CA GLN A 127 -5.98 20.18 5.77
C GLN A 127 -5.84 20.15 7.29
N SER A 128 -4.61 20.14 7.77
CA SER A 128 -4.34 20.22 9.20
C SER A 128 -4.78 21.57 9.78
N ASN A 129 -5.27 21.59 11.02
CA ASN A 129 -5.66 22.79 11.76
C ASN A 129 -4.47 23.51 12.41
N SER A 130 -3.36 22.79 12.57
CA SER A 130 -2.08 23.32 13.05
C SER A 130 -0.98 23.06 12.02
N THR A 131 0.10 23.84 12.12
CA THR A 131 1.31 23.56 11.37
C THR A 131 2.00 22.32 11.93
N MET A 132 2.68 21.59 11.05
CA MET A 132 3.44 20.40 11.37
C MET A 132 4.88 20.58 10.91
N ASN A 133 5.82 19.95 11.62
CA ASN A 133 7.21 19.93 11.20
C ASN A 133 7.36 19.00 10.00
N ILE A 134 7.88 19.52 8.90
CA ILE A 134 8.06 18.78 7.66
C ILE A 134 9.44 19.01 7.05
N THR A 135 9.84 18.09 6.19
CA THR A 135 11.01 18.23 5.33
C THR A 135 10.62 18.00 3.88
N ASP A 136 10.76 19.05 3.07
CA ASP A 136 10.62 18.98 1.63
C ASP A 136 11.94 18.48 1.02
N CYS A 137 11.84 17.42 0.22
CA CYS A 137 12.91 16.86 -0.59
C CYS A 137 12.61 17.18 -2.06
N ARG A 138 13.52 17.92 -2.70
CA ARG A 138 13.44 18.25 -4.12
C ARG A 138 14.69 17.79 -4.83
N GLU A 139 14.54 17.01 -5.88
CA GLU A 139 15.65 16.58 -6.73
C GLU A 139 16.42 17.80 -7.27
N THR A 140 17.75 17.73 -7.25
CA THR A 140 18.62 18.79 -7.78
C THR A 140 18.69 18.72 -9.30
N GLY A 141 18.99 19.85 -9.96
CA GLY A 141 19.14 19.87 -11.43
C GLY A 141 20.29 19.01 -11.96
N SER A 142 21.28 18.71 -11.12
CA SER A 142 22.41 17.83 -11.45
C SER A 142 22.18 16.35 -11.10
N SER A 143 21.05 16.01 -10.48
CA SER A 143 20.72 14.63 -10.08
C SER A 143 20.54 13.73 -11.30
N LYS A 144 21.07 12.50 -11.22
CA LYS A 144 20.91 11.49 -12.27
C LYS A 144 20.88 10.10 -11.67
N TYR A 145 19.88 9.29 -12.03
CA TYR A 145 19.81 7.88 -11.64
C TYR A 145 21.08 7.12 -12.10
N PRO A 146 21.70 6.26 -11.26
CA PRO A 146 21.22 5.80 -9.94
C PRO A 146 21.60 6.69 -8.74
N ASN A 147 22.37 7.76 -8.96
CA ASN A 147 22.89 8.65 -7.93
C ASN A 147 21.97 9.86 -7.73
N CYS A 148 20.78 9.62 -7.19
CA CYS A 148 19.78 10.67 -6.98
C CYS A 148 20.24 11.65 -5.88
N ALA A 149 20.22 12.95 -6.19
CA ALA A 149 20.61 14.02 -5.29
C ALA A 149 19.43 14.97 -5.02
N TYR A 150 19.30 15.39 -3.76
CA TYR A 150 18.15 16.13 -3.25
C TYR A 150 18.57 17.33 -2.41
N LYS A 151 17.88 18.46 -2.64
CA LYS A 151 17.85 19.58 -1.71
C LYS A 151 16.90 19.26 -0.56
N THR A 152 17.43 19.33 0.66
CA THR A 152 16.67 19.23 1.91
C THR A 152 16.17 20.62 2.32
N SER A 153 14.90 20.75 2.68
CA SER A 153 14.34 22.00 3.17
C SER A 153 13.34 21.75 4.30
N GLN A 154 13.77 22.00 5.53
CA GLN A 154 12.92 21.92 6.71
C GLN A 154 11.98 23.11 6.79
N LYS A 155 10.71 22.85 7.10
CA LYS A 155 9.66 23.87 7.18
C LYS A 155 8.65 23.49 8.25
N GLN A 156 7.89 24.48 8.69
CA GLN A 156 6.71 24.27 9.50
C GLN A 156 5.50 24.79 8.71
N LYS A 157 4.57 23.91 8.36
CA LYS A 157 3.47 24.19 7.43
C LYS A 157 2.21 23.41 7.77
N TYR A 158 1.07 23.90 7.32
CA TYR A 158 -0.15 23.10 7.26
C TYR A 158 0.01 22.06 6.15
N ILE A 159 -0.36 20.81 6.42
CA ILE A 159 -0.32 19.72 5.43
C ILE A 159 -1.73 19.42 4.94
N THR A 160 -1.82 18.91 3.71
CA THR A 160 -3.04 18.36 3.14
C THR A 160 -2.81 16.90 2.79
N VAL A 161 -3.69 16.02 3.26
CA VAL A 161 -3.64 14.58 2.98
C VAL A 161 -4.99 14.12 2.42
N ALA A 162 -4.97 13.17 1.49
CA ALA A 162 -6.17 12.46 1.08
C ALA A 162 -6.37 11.22 1.98
N CYS A 163 -7.60 10.99 2.42
CA CYS A 163 -7.95 9.93 3.36
C CYS A 163 -8.99 8.97 2.76
N GLU A 164 -8.81 7.68 3.03
CA GLU A 164 -9.66 6.60 2.50
C GLU A 164 -9.73 5.43 3.48
N GLY A 165 -10.68 4.52 3.25
CA GLY A 165 -10.78 3.22 3.92
C GLY A 165 -11.52 3.23 5.26
N ASN A 166 -11.49 2.06 5.92
CA ASN A 166 -12.00 1.86 7.28
C ASN A 166 -10.97 1.00 8.05
N PRO A 167 -10.20 1.55 9.01
CA PRO A 167 -10.30 2.92 9.53
C PRO A 167 -9.93 3.98 8.47
N TYR A 168 -10.55 5.16 8.57
CA TYR A 168 -10.36 6.27 7.63
C TYR A 168 -9.02 6.96 7.89
N VAL A 169 -8.02 6.70 7.03
CA VAL A 169 -6.62 7.05 7.28
C VAL A 169 -5.94 7.67 6.05
N PRO A 170 -4.80 8.37 6.21
CA PRO A 170 -4.09 9.00 5.10
C PRO A 170 -3.55 7.96 4.10
N VAL A 171 -3.79 8.21 2.81
CA VAL A 171 -3.31 7.39 1.70
C VAL A 171 -2.49 8.18 0.67
N HIS A 172 -2.61 9.51 0.66
CA HIS A 172 -1.86 10.38 -0.24
C HIS A 172 -1.48 11.71 0.45
N PHE A 173 -0.31 12.25 0.13
CA PHE A 173 0.10 13.59 0.54
C PHE A 173 -0.17 14.57 -0.61
N ASP A 174 -1.17 15.44 -0.45
CA ASP A 174 -1.61 16.34 -1.52
C ASP A 174 -0.77 17.63 -1.57
N GLY A 175 -0.33 18.15 -0.41
CA GLY A 175 0.54 19.32 -0.38
C GLY A 175 0.78 19.92 0.99
N SER A 176 1.45 21.07 0.99
CA SER A 176 1.66 21.88 2.20
C SER A 176 1.71 23.36 1.86
N VAL A 177 1.18 24.20 2.75
CA VAL A 177 1.06 25.65 2.57
C VAL A 177 1.58 26.42 3.78
N PHE A 178 2.21 27.57 3.52
CA PHE A 178 2.41 28.60 4.54
C PHE A 178 1.15 29.47 4.52
N LEU A 179 0.34 29.39 5.57
CA LEU A 179 -0.82 30.27 5.71
C LEU A 179 -0.58 31.20 6.89
N PRO A 180 -1.00 32.48 6.83
CA PRO A 180 -1.97 32.99 7.78
C PRO A 180 -3.35 32.54 7.27
N ALA A 181 -4.00 31.57 7.93
CA ALA A 181 -5.14 30.88 7.33
C ALA A 181 -6.42 31.75 7.38
N THR A 182 -6.60 32.66 6.43
CA THR A 182 -7.95 33.07 6.01
C THR A 182 -8.39 32.19 4.83
N PRO A 183 -9.67 31.79 4.77
CA PRO A 183 -10.23 31.19 3.56
C PRO A 183 -10.16 32.23 2.45
N GLN A 184 -9.43 31.99 1.35
CA GLN A 184 -9.63 32.75 0.13
C GLN A 184 -11.02 32.39 -0.42
N PRO A 185 -11.95 33.35 -0.55
CA PRO A 185 -13.10 33.17 -1.43
C PRO A 185 -12.55 32.92 -2.83
N SER A 186 -13.14 31.95 -3.55
CA SER A 186 -12.86 31.73 -4.96
C SER A 186 -13.01 33.04 -5.72
N LEU A 187 -11.90 33.58 -6.25
CA LEU A 187 -11.98 34.69 -7.21
C LEU A 187 -12.86 34.22 -8.38
N PRO A 188 -13.95 34.93 -8.72
CA PRO A 188 -14.73 34.60 -9.90
C PRO A 188 -13.84 34.74 -11.14
N ALA A 189 -14.02 33.80 -12.08
CA ALA A 189 -13.30 33.80 -13.34
C ALA A 189 -13.48 35.15 -14.06
N PRO A 190 -12.44 35.69 -14.73
CA PRO A 190 -12.58 36.92 -15.47
C PRO A 190 -13.66 36.75 -16.55
N HIS A 191 -14.71 37.57 -16.47
CA HIS A 191 -15.70 37.69 -17.52
C HIS A 191 -14.97 38.05 -18.82
N LYS A 192 -15.05 37.17 -19.82
CA LYS A 192 -14.66 37.48 -21.19
C LYS A 192 -15.62 38.56 -21.71
N HIS A 193 -15.26 39.82 -21.56
CA HIS A 193 -15.85 40.86 -22.39
C HIS A 193 -15.36 40.66 -23.82
N ARG A 194 -16.29 40.13 -24.60
CA ARG A 194 -16.39 40.12 -26.05
C ARG A 194 -15.73 41.37 -26.67
N LEU A 195 -14.58 41.19 -27.31
CA LEU A 195 -14.06 42.11 -28.32
C LEU A 195 -15.04 42.09 -29.50
N LEU A 196 -15.91 43.08 -29.55
CA LEU A 196 -16.48 43.58 -30.79
C LEU A 196 -15.87 44.96 -31.02
N TRP A 197 -15.75 45.32 -32.30
CA TRP A 197 -15.17 46.53 -32.88
C TRP A 197 -13.68 46.42 -33.21
N LEU A 198 -13.38 46.07 -34.46
CA LEU A 198 -12.66 46.93 -35.41
C LEU A 198 -12.72 46.28 -36.81
N GLU A 199 -13.87 46.40 -37.47
CA GLU A 199 -13.97 46.38 -38.93
C GLU A 199 -14.80 47.60 -39.33
N GLY A 200 -14.21 48.53 -40.08
CA GLY A 200 -14.95 49.67 -40.64
C GLY A 200 -14.14 50.93 -40.92
N ASN A 201 -13.49 50.95 -42.10
CA ASN A 201 -13.55 51.99 -43.15
C ASN A 201 -13.17 53.45 -42.87
N ASN A 202 -12.20 53.95 -43.65
CA ASN A 202 -12.24 55.04 -44.67
C ASN A 202 -10.86 55.73 -44.72
N SER A 203 -10.13 55.76 -45.84
CA SER A 203 -10.40 56.54 -47.08
C SER A 203 -10.70 58.01 -46.80
N SER A 204 -9.64 58.84 -46.85
CA SER A 204 -9.52 60.11 -47.57
C SER A 204 -8.11 60.67 -47.38
#